data_AF-A0A090GNN3-F1
#
_entry.id   AF-A0A090GNN3-F1
#
_cell.length_a   1.000
_cell.length_b   1.000
_cell.length_c   1.000
_cell.angle_alpha   90.00
_cell.angle_beta   90.00
_cell.angle_gamma   90.00
#
_symmetry.space_group_name_H-M   'P 1'
#
loop_
_entity.id
_entity.type
_entity.pdbx_description
1 polymer ?
#
loop_
_entity_poly.entity_id
_entity_poly.type
_entity_poly.pdbx_seq_one_letter_code
_entity_poly.pdbx_strand_id
1 'polypeptide(L)'
;MNALDQRTLVPEILDRLAADDPRALHSRRDLRRINVLMFQAPIMASLMRKFMAKAPCRILEIGAGDGTFMLKVARRMAKDWPEVELTMLDRVGLVTPELTADSPVWDGSSKRSPPMFSTGRRKRMAGPSM
;
A
#
# COMPACT_ATOMS: atom_id res chain seq x y z
N MET A 1 25.49 28.62 18.47
CA MET A 1 24.68 27.47 18.02
C MET A 1 23.73 27.16 19.16
N ASN A 2 22.46 27.53 19.02
CA ASN A 2 21.48 27.28 20.10
C ASN A 2 21.01 25.82 20.00
N ALA A 3 20.61 25.22 21.12
CA ALA A 3 20.16 23.82 21.18
C ALA A 3 19.00 23.47 20.21
N LEU A 4 18.34 24.48 19.61
CA LEU A 4 17.32 24.32 18.57
C LEU A 4 17.89 24.11 17.15
N ASP A 5 19.18 24.38 16.92
CA ASP A 5 19.87 24.12 15.63
C ASP A 5 20.18 22.63 15.44
N GLN A 6 20.16 21.84 16.52
CA GLN A 6 20.55 20.43 16.48
C GLN A 6 19.32 19.52 16.39
N ARG A 7 18.75 19.41 15.19
CA ARG A 7 17.70 18.44 14.88
C ARG A 7 18.25 17.02 15.00
N THR A 8 17.74 16.26 15.96
CA THR A 8 18.15 14.86 16.19
C THR A 8 16.98 13.93 15.97
N LEU A 9 17.19 12.86 15.20
CA LEU A 9 16.23 11.78 15.07
C LEU A 9 16.34 10.87 16.28
N VAL A 10 15.24 10.70 17.00
CA VAL A 10 15.13 9.78 18.13
C VAL A 10 14.11 8.69 17.80
N PRO A 11 14.31 7.44 18.26
CA PRO A 11 13.32 6.39 18.06
C PRO A 11 11.97 6.80 18.63
N GLU A 12 10.90 6.52 17.88
CA GLU A 12 9.54 6.73 18.32
C GLU A 12 9.18 5.72 19.43
N ILE A 13 8.10 5.95 20.17
CA ILE A 13 7.60 5.01 21.18
C ILE A 13 7.26 3.66 20.52
N LEU A 14 6.59 3.69 19.35
CA LEU A 14 6.19 2.48 18.63
C LEU A 14 7.37 1.65 18.13
N ASP A 15 8.53 2.26 17.86
CA ASP A 15 9.74 1.54 17.41
C ASP A 15 10.26 0.53 18.43
N ARG A 16 9.88 0.70 19.71
CA ARG A 16 10.33 -0.14 20.82
C ARG A 16 9.30 -1.17 21.23
N LEU A 17 8.09 -1.10 20.68
CA LEU A 17 7.01 -2.01 21.05
C LEU A 17 7.00 -3.23 20.13
N ALA A 18 6.75 -4.40 20.71
CA ALA A 18 6.49 -5.61 19.94
C ALA A 18 5.23 -5.42 19.09
N ALA A 19 5.14 -6.17 17.99
CA ALA A 19 4.02 -6.11 17.05
C ALA A 19 2.67 -6.37 17.75
N ASP A 20 2.65 -7.29 18.70
CA ASP A 20 1.51 -7.76 19.47
C ASP A 20 1.33 -7.02 20.81
N ASP A 21 2.17 -6.03 21.14
CA ASP A 21 2.00 -5.21 22.33
C ASP A 21 0.61 -4.52 22.29
N PRO A 22 -0.21 -4.63 23.35
CA PRO A 22 -1.55 -4.04 23.38
C PRO A 22 -1.60 -2.55 23.04
N ARG A 23 -0.57 -1.78 23.41
CA ARG A 23 -0.47 -0.34 23.10
C ARG A 23 -0.19 -0.11 21.61
N ALA A 24 0.65 -0.94 21.02
CA ALA A 24 0.94 -0.88 19.59
C ALA A 24 -0.30 -1.27 18.76
N LEU A 25 -1.03 -2.29 19.18
CA LEU A 25 -2.31 -2.67 18.58
C LEU A 25 -3.36 -1.56 18.68
N HIS A 26 -3.49 -0.92 19.86
CA HIS A 26 -4.42 0.19 20.07
C HIS A 26 -4.09 1.39 19.19
N SER A 27 -2.84 1.82 19.18
CA SER A 27 -2.35 2.93 18.35
C SER A 27 -2.65 2.70 16.86
N ARG A 28 -2.35 1.50 16.33
CA ARG A 28 -2.66 1.15 14.94
C ARG A 28 -4.16 1.17 14.65
N ARG A 29 -4.98 0.69 15.59
CA ARG A 29 -6.45 0.72 15.45
C ARG A 29 -6.97 2.16 15.39
N ASP A 30 -6.42 3.05 16.21
CA ASP A 30 -6.80 4.46 16.20
C ASP A 30 -6.39 5.14 14.90
N LEU A 31 -5.17 4.87 14.42
CA LEU A 31 -4.72 5.39 13.13
C LEU A 31 -5.62 4.94 11.98
N ARG A 32 -6.08 3.67 11.98
CA ARG A 32 -7.06 3.20 10.99
C ARG A 32 -8.37 3.99 11.04
N ARG A 33 -8.87 4.32 12.24
CA ARG A 33 -10.10 5.11 12.41
C ARG A 33 -9.92 6.55 11.93
N ILE A 34 -8.81 7.19 12.31
CA ILE A 34 -8.48 8.55 11.89
C ILE A 34 -8.37 8.62 10.36
N ASN A 35 -7.66 7.69 9.73
CA ASN A 35 -7.53 7.64 8.27
C ASN A 35 -8.88 7.46 7.56
N VAL A 36 -9.83 6.75 8.18
CA VAL A 36 -11.20 6.63 7.65
C VAL A 36 -11.96 7.96 7.81
N LEU A 37 -11.91 8.57 8.99
CA LEU A 37 -12.59 9.84 9.28
C LEU A 37 -12.07 10.98 8.40
N MET A 38 -10.77 11.00 8.14
CA MET A 38 -10.11 11.98 7.26
C MET A 38 -10.26 11.66 5.77
N PHE A 39 -10.99 10.60 5.41
CA PHE A 39 -11.19 10.20 4.02
C PHE A 39 -9.88 9.97 3.25
N GLN A 40 -8.84 9.46 3.91
CA GLN A 40 -7.48 9.50 3.38
C GLN A 40 -7.33 8.72 2.06
N ALA A 41 -7.89 7.51 1.96
CA ALA A 41 -7.84 6.71 0.74
C ALA A 41 -8.57 7.34 -0.47
N PRO A 42 -9.83 7.81 -0.35
CA PRO A 42 -10.49 8.49 -1.46
C PRO A 42 -9.84 9.82 -1.83
N ILE A 43 -9.33 10.60 -0.87
CA ILE A 43 -8.57 11.83 -1.17
C ILE A 43 -7.31 11.48 -1.96
N MET A 44 -6.52 10.50 -1.51
CA MET A 44 -5.30 10.09 -2.21
C MET A 44 -5.59 9.63 -3.64
N ALA A 45 -6.59 8.77 -3.84
CA ALA A 45 -7.00 8.32 -5.17
C ALA A 45 -7.47 9.49 -6.07
N SER A 46 -8.18 10.46 -5.51
CA SER A 46 -8.59 11.68 -6.22
C SER A 46 -7.39 12.51 -6.66
N LEU A 47 -6.44 12.73 -5.77
CA LEU A 47 -5.20 13.48 -6.07
C LEU A 47 -4.36 12.75 -7.12
N MET A 48 -4.22 11.44 -7.01
CA MET A 48 -3.54 10.60 -8.01
C MET A 48 -4.18 10.77 -9.39
N ARG A 49 -5.51 10.60 -9.52
CA ARG A 49 -6.20 10.83 -10.80
C ARG A 49 -6.02 12.24 -11.34
N LYS A 50 -6.06 13.25 -10.45
CA LYS A 50 -6.00 14.66 -10.85
C LYS A 50 -4.61 15.07 -11.34
N PHE A 51 -3.56 14.61 -10.68
CA PHE A 51 -2.21 15.14 -10.86
C PHE A 51 -1.26 14.17 -11.57
N MET A 52 -1.58 12.88 -11.68
CA MET A 52 -0.79 11.92 -12.44
C MET A 52 -1.44 11.66 -13.80
N ALA A 53 -0.92 12.33 -14.83
CA ALA A 53 -1.43 12.22 -16.20
C ALA A 53 -1.28 10.83 -16.82
N LYS A 54 -0.38 9.99 -16.29
CA LYS A 54 -0.15 8.61 -16.73
C LYS A 54 0.02 7.71 -15.53
N ALA A 55 -0.40 6.45 -15.67
CA ALA A 55 -0.16 5.42 -14.67
C ALA A 55 1.35 5.22 -14.46
N PRO A 56 1.85 5.20 -13.21
CA PRO A 56 3.24 4.84 -12.94
C PRO A 56 3.44 3.34 -13.18
N CYS A 57 4.64 2.90 -13.58
CA CYS A 57 4.92 1.46 -13.66
C CYS A 57 4.96 0.81 -12.26
N ARG A 58 5.43 1.56 -11.25
CA ARG A 58 5.69 1.06 -9.89
C ARG A 58 5.34 2.10 -8.83
N ILE A 59 4.80 1.64 -7.71
CA ILE A 59 4.55 2.42 -6.50
C ILE A 59 5.19 1.71 -5.31
N LEU A 60 5.92 2.46 -4.48
CA LEU A 60 6.46 2.01 -3.19
C LEU A 60 5.80 2.79 -2.06
N GLU A 61 5.19 2.08 -1.11
CA GLU A 61 4.77 2.63 0.17
C GLU A 61 5.81 2.34 1.25
N ILE A 62 6.30 3.37 1.93
CA ILE A 62 7.24 3.25 3.05
C ILE A 62 6.46 3.49 4.35
N GLY A 63 6.58 2.56 5.30
CA GLY A 63 5.76 2.59 6.51
C GLY A 63 4.33 2.10 6.22
N ALA A 64 4.22 1.02 5.44
CA ALA A 64 2.93 0.50 4.98
C ALA A 64 2.07 -0.09 6.12
N GLY A 65 2.66 -0.34 7.29
CA GLY A 65 2.03 -1.02 8.40
C GLY A 65 1.45 -2.36 7.98
N ASP A 66 0.13 -2.45 8.02
CA ASP A 66 -0.64 -3.64 7.64
C ASP A 66 -1.09 -3.65 6.17
N GLY A 67 -0.70 -2.65 5.37
CA GLY A 67 -1.06 -2.49 3.96
C GLY A 67 -2.53 -2.11 3.69
N THR A 68 -3.38 -1.94 4.71
CA THR A 68 -4.82 -1.68 4.52
C THR A 68 -5.08 -0.38 3.76
N PHE A 69 -4.28 0.65 4.04
CA PHE A 69 -4.44 1.96 3.40
C PHE A 69 -4.18 1.87 1.89
N MET A 70 -3.01 1.36 1.49
CA MET A 70 -2.65 1.33 0.08
C MET A 70 -3.47 0.33 -0.72
N LEU A 71 -3.91 -0.79 -0.12
CA LEU A 71 -4.87 -1.68 -0.77
C LEU A 71 -6.19 -0.95 -1.09
N LYS A 72 -6.68 -0.11 -0.18
CA LYS A 72 -7.89 0.71 -0.42
C LYS A 72 -7.69 1.73 -1.55
N VAL A 73 -6.48 2.27 -1.70
CA VAL A 73 -6.13 3.19 -2.80
C VAL A 73 -6.03 2.40 -4.11
N ALA A 74 -5.28 1.30 -4.13
CA ALA A 74 -5.11 0.43 -5.29
C ALA A 74 -6.46 -0.04 -5.84
N ARG A 75 -7.37 -0.54 -5.00
CA ARG A 75 -8.73 -0.94 -5.42
C ARG A 75 -9.54 0.20 -6.05
N ARG A 76 -9.32 1.45 -5.62
CA ARG A 76 -9.97 2.65 -6.20
C ARG A 76 -9.34 3.09 -7.52
N MET A 77 -8.06 2.77 -7.71
CA MET A 77 -7.29 3.12 -8.90
C MET A 77 -7.25 1.99 -9.93
N ALA A 78 -7.66 0.77 -9.59
CA ALA A 78 -7.49 -0.42 -10.44
C ALA A 78 -8.13 -0.31 -11.82
N LYS A 79 -9.20 0.49 -11.96
CA LYS A 79 -9.82 0.78 -13.28
C LYS A 79 -8.98 1.73 -14.12
N ASP A 80 -8.36 2.72 -13.47
CA ASP A 80 -7.54 3.72 -14.13
C ASP A 80 -6.17 3.13 -14.48
N TRP A 81 -5.61 2.32 -13.58
CA TRP A 81 -4.21 1.87 -13.53
C TRP A 81 -4.11 0.33 -13.34
N PRO A 82 -4.42 -0.47 -14.38
CA PRO A 82 -4.53 -1.93 -14.24
C PRO A 82 -3.19 -2.68 -14.12
N GLU A 83 -2.08 -2.09 -14.56
CA GLU A 83 -0.77 -2.76 -14.67
C GLU A 83 0.31 -2.14 -13.77
N VAL A 84 -0.09 -1.60 -12.62
CA VAL A 84 0.83 -0.97 -11.68
C VAL A 84 1.31 -1.97 -10.65
N GLU A 85 2.63 -2.12 -10.54
CA GLU A 85 3.25 -2.91 -9.48
C GLU A 85 3.29 -2.09 -8.18
N LEU A 86 2.69 -2.64 -7.12
CA LEU A 86 2.67 -2.03 -5.80
C LEU A 86 3.57 -2.82 -4.83
N THR A 87 4.55 -2.13 -4.25
CA THR A 87 5.39 -2.64 -3.17
C THR A 87 5.05 -1.94 -1.86
N MET A 88 4.81 -2.72 -0.81
CA MET A 88 4.54 -2.21 0.55
C MET A 88 5.70 -2.60 1.46
N LEU A 89 6.41 -1.60 1.97
CA LEU A 89 7.57 -1.77 2.84
C LEU A 89 7.23 -1.29 4.24
N ASP A 90 7.39 -2.17 5.22
CA ASP A 90 7.31 -1.81 6.63
C ASP A 90 8.41 -2.51 7.42
N ARG A 91 8.79 -1.90 8.55
CA ARG A 91 9.77 -2.48 9.48
C ARG A 91 9.17 -3.67 10.23
N VAL A 92 7.86 -3.64 10.48
CA VAL A 92 7.12 -4.71 11.15
C VAL A 92 6.28 -5.44 10.09
N GLY A 93 6.52 -6.74 9.92
CA GLY A 93 5.77 -7.57 8.97
C GLY A 93 4.34 -7.85 9.46
N LEU A 94 3.43 -6.87 9.31
CA LEU A 94 2.05 -6.94 9.80
C LEU A 94 1.03 -7.33 8.71
N VAL A 95 1.50 -7.66 7.51
CA VAL A 95 0.64 -8.06 6.40
C VAL A 95 -0.06 -9.37 6.77
N THR A 96 -1.39 -9.37 6.76
CA THR A 96 -2.17 -10.56 7.10
C THR A 96 -2.45 -11.41 5.86
N PRO A 97 -2.71 -12.72 6.02
CA PRO A 97 -3.04 -13.62 4.91
C PRO A 97 -4.24 -13.14 4.07
N GLU A 98 -5.22 -12.51 4.70
CA GLU A 98 -6.41 -11.95 4.02
C GLU A 98 -6.04 -10.79 3.09
N LEU A 99 -4.96 -10.06 3.41
CA LEU A 99 -4.41 -9.00 2.56
C LEU A 99 -3.56 -9.57 1.41
N THR A 100 -3.00 -10.77 1.61
CA THR A 100 -2.09 -11.46 0.69
C THR A 100 -2.83 -12.21 -0.42
N ALA A 101 -4.10 -12.56 -0.20
CA ALA A 101 -4.93 -13.26 -1.18
C ALA A 101 -5.14 -12.46 -2.49
N ASP A 102 -5.08 -11.12 -2.41
CA ASP A 102 -5.25 -10.21 -3.55
C ASP A 102 -3.91 -9.85 -4.23
N SER A 103 -2.78 -9.99 -3.53
CA SER A 103 -1.45 -9.62 -4.01
C SER A 103 -0.37 -10.49 -3.36
N PRO A 104 0.45 -11.23 -4.13
CA PRO A 104 1.49 -12.07 -3.57
C PRO A 104 2.53 -11.22 -2.83
N VAL A 105 2.81 -11.59 -1.58
CA VAL A 105 3.86 -10.98 -0.75
C VAL A 105 5.24 -11.44 -1.26
N TRP A 106 6.15 -10.49 -1.45
CA TRP A 106 7.56 -10.79 -1.74
C TRP A 106 8.31 -11.02 -0.42
N ASP A 107 8.89 -12.21 -0.26
CA ASP A 107 9.50 -12.70 0.99
C ASP A 107 11.02 -12.48 1.08
N GLY A 108 11.61 -11.73 0.15
CA GLY A 108 13.05 -11.44 0.14
C GLY A 108 13.96 -12.57 -0.33
N SER A 109 13.44 -13.80 -0.54
CA SER A 109 14.24 -14.97 -0.89
C SER A 109 14.33 -15.22 -2.41
N SER A 110 13.45 -14.60 -3.19
CA SER A 110 13.34 -14.80 -4.64
C SER A 110 14.17 -13.80 -5.45
N LYS A 111 15.12 -14.30 -6.24
CA LYS A 111 15.79 -13.55 -7.33
C LYS A 111 14.89 -13.29 -8.56
N ARG A 112 13.61 -13.70 -8.53
CA ARG A 112 12.64 -13.44 -9.61
C ARG A 112 11.77 -12.25 -9.27
N SER A 113 11.66 -11.34 -10.23
CA SER A 113 10.70 -10.24 -10.26
C SER A 113 9.29 -10.73 -9.87
N PRO A 114 8.50 -9.93 -9.14
CA PRO A 114 7.17 -10.33 -8.69
C PRO A 114 6.25 -10.62 -9.90
N PRO A 115 5.20 -11.44 -9.70
CA PRO A 115 4.36 -11.89 -10.79
C PRO A 115 3.59 -10.70 -11.39
N MET A 116 3.75 -10.56 -12.70
CA MET A 116 2.82 -9.87 -13.58
C MET A 116 1.39 -10.28 -13.18
N PHE A 117 0.52 -9.32 -12.83
CA PHE A 117 -0.91 -9.58 -12.79
C PHE A 117 -1.37 -9.90 -14.23
N SER A 118 -1.21 -11.15 -14.65
CA SER A 118 -1.77 -11.64 -15.90
C SER A 118 -3.16 -12.20 -15.63
N THR A 119 -4.18 -11.37 -15.73
CA THR A 119 -5.56 -11.84 -15.98
C THR A 119 -5.94 -11.54 -17.42
N GLY A 120 -5.11 -12.00 -18.35
CA GLY A 120 -5.38 -12.01 -19.78
C GLY A 120 -6.07 -13.29 -20.23
N ARG A 121 -7.31 -13.58 -19.79
CA ARG A 121 -8.18 -14.46 -20.58
C ARG A 121 -8.68 -13.65 -21.78
N ARG A 122 -8.00 -13.79 -22.93
CA ARG A 122 -8.57 -13.41 -24.22
C ARG A 122 -9.79 -14.30 -24.49
N LYS A 123 -11.00 -13.81 -24.21
CA LYS A 123 -12.18 -14.23 -24.97
C LYS A 123 -12.36 -13.23 -26.10
N ARG A 124 -11.96 -13.62 -27.31
CA ARG A 124 -12.50 -13.03 -28.54
C ARG A 124 -13.99 -13.38 -28.55
N MET A 125 -14.86 -12.41 -28.36
CA MET A 125 -16.22 -12.50 -28.89
C MET A 125 -16.11 -12.04 -30.34
N ALA A 126 -16.37 -12.96 -31.27
CA ALA A 126 -16.47 -12.67 -32.68
C ALA A 126 -17.54 -11.59 -32.92
N GLY A 127 -17.21 -10.61 -33.76
CA GLY A 127 -18.21 -9.72 -34.34
C GLY A 127 -19.17 -10.52 -35.25
N PRO A 128 -20.31 -9.91 -35.61
CA PRO A 128 -21.39 -10.62 -36.27
C PRO A 128 -20.97 -11.03 -37.68
N SER A 129 -21.09 -12.32 -37.99
CA SER A 129 -21.20 -12.79 -39.37
C SER A 129 -22.59 -12.44 -39.90
N MET A 130 -22.62 -11.95 -41.15
CA MET A 130 -23.80 -11.74 -41.98
C MET A 130 -24.85 -12.85 -41.86
#